data_AF-A0A024X359-F1
#
_entry.id   AF-A0A024X359-F1
#
_cell.length_a   1.000
_cell.length_b   1.000
_cell.length_c   1.000
_cell.angle_alpha   90.00
_cell.angle_beta   90.00
_cell.angle_gamma   90.00
#
_symmetry.space_group_name_H-M   'P 1'
#
loop_
_entity.id
_entity.type
_entity.pdbx_description
1 polymer ?
#
loop_
_entity_poly.entity_id
_entity_poly.type
_entity_poly.pdbx_seq_one_letter_code
_entity_poly.pdbx_strand_id
1 'polypeptide(L)'
;MVQIHDAKSPFLLPLYKVYESNNIFFCKGNIITGPNIFFLLFTYIIIIISVLPIYIITYFQIDSSFCLTVALVSLTIFFVLVLFFLTTTAFCDPGIIPKRNYVDLSLPKGRTAFTTVKINGTIIKQYWCVNCNHFKEPRSKHCYTCNNCVTKFDHHCVWIGNCVGNRNYRRFFFFILNLSILSTIICFIFIGLFIQLCIKENGSLSFQPILYTIGEYPHM
;
A
#
# COMPACT_ATOMS: atom_id res chain seq x y z
N MET A 1 37.85 0.54 -8.02
CA MET A 1 37.75 1.88 -8.62
C MET A 1 36.48 1.89 -9.48
N VAL A 2 35.38 2.44 -8.97
CA VAL A 2 34.07 2.39 -9.65
C VAL A 2 34.08 3.40 -10.78
N GLN A 3 34.01 2.96 -12.04
CA GLN A 3 33.97 3.85 -13.19
C GLN A 3 32.65 4.62 -13.23
N ILE A 4 32.74 5.95 -13.21
CA ILE A 4 31.64 6.90 -13.14
C ILE A 4 31.38 7.41 -14.55
N HIS A 5 30.63 6.67 -15.37
CA HIS A 5 30.34 7.10 -16.75
C HIS A 5 29.20 8.13 -16.86
N ASP A 6 28.50 8.47 -15.77
CA ASP A 6 27.28 9.31 -15.82
C ASP A 6 27.33 10.61 -15.00
N ALA A 7 28.47 10.98 -14.38
CA ALA A 7 28.55 12.21 -13.58
C ALA A 7 29.16 13.38 -14.39
N LYS A 8 28.47 14.53 -14.41
CA LYS A 8 28.95 15.80 -15.03
C LYS A 8 30.24 16.37 -14.38
N SER A 9 30.71 15.77 -13.29
CA SER A 9 31.97 16.06 -12.63
C SER A 9 32.47 14.78 -11.95
N PRO A 10 33.78 14.47 -11.98
CA PRO A 10 34.36 13.30 -11.33
C PRO A 10 34.20 13.31 -9.79
N PHE A 11 33.78 14.45 -9.22
CA PHE A 11 33.58 14.65 -7.78
C PHE A 11 32.10 14.59 -7.34
N LEU A 12 31.14 14.43 -8.26
CA LEU A 12 29.72 14.37 -7.93
C LEU A 12 29.20 12.93 -7.97
N LEU A 13 28.73 12.44 -6.83
CA LEU A 13 28.04 11.15 -6.75
C LEU A 13 26.53 11.34 -6.93
N PRO A 14 25.84 10.45 -7.68
CA PRO A 14 24.38 10.47 -7.77
C PRO A 14 23.73 10.36 -6.39
N LEU A 15 22.73 11.21 -6.11
CA LEU A 15 22.10 11.31 -4.80
C LEU A 15 21.58 9.96 -4.28
N TYR A 16 20.94 9.15 -5.14
CA TYR A 16 20.40 7.84 -4.76
C TYR A 16 21.45 6.84 -4.23
N LYS A 17 22.75 7.09 -4.47
CA LYS A 17 23.85 6.26 -3.93
C LYS A 17 24.34 6.70 -2.55
N VAL A 18 24.12 7.97 -2.21
CA VAL A 18 24.66 8.61 -1.00
C VAL A 18 23.58 9.14 -0.06
N TYR A 19 22.31 9.07 -0.46
CA TYR A 19 21.19 9.56 0.33
C TYR A 19 20.98 8.68 1.57
N GLU A 20 21.21 9.27 2.74
CA GLU A 20 21.13 8.59 4.02
C GLU A 20 19.68 8.24 4.38
N SER A 21 19.18 7.11 3.89
CA SER A 21 17.85 6.60 4.24
C SER A 21 17.84 5.08 4.21
N ASN A 22 16.77 4.49 4.73
CA ASN A 22 16.54 3.04 4.64
C ASN A 22 15.74 2.66 3.38
N ASN A 23 15.49 3.61 2.48
CA ASN A 23 14.82 3.34 1.21
C ASN A 23 15.72 2.58 0.25
N ILE A 24 15.09 1.76 -0.59
CA ILE A 24 15.76 1.01 -1.65
C ILE A 24 15.48 1.74 -2.98
N PHE A 25 16.53 2.02 -3.74
CA PHE A 25 16.48 2.74 -5.00
C PHE A 25 16.76 1.80 -6.18
N PHE A 26 15.89 1.82 -7.19
CA PHE A 26 16.05 1.09 -8.45
C PHE A 26 16.15 2.05 -9.63
N CYS A 27 16.52 1.54 -10.81
CA CYS A 27 16.55 2.30 -12.07
C CYS A 27 17.30 3.64 -11.96
N LYS A 28 18.53 3.61 -11.40
CA LYS A 28 19.37 4.81 -11.16
C LYS A 28 18.68 5.89 -10.29
N GLY A 29 17.82 5.48 -9.36
CA GLY A 29 17.11 6.38 -8.44
C GLY A 29 15.73 6.82 -8.92
N ASN A 30 15.29 6.41 -10.12
CA ASN A 30 13.97 6.77 -10.64
C ASN A 30 12.83 6.03 -9.94
N ILE A 31 13.12 4.89 -9.32
CA ILE A 31 12.16 4.09 -8.58
C ILE A 31 12.66 3.98 -7.14
N ILE A 32 11.75 4.16 -6.19
CA ILE A 32 12.05 4.10 -4.76
C ILE A 32 10.99 3.24 -4.07
N THR A 33 11.42 2.37 -3.17
CA THR A 33 10.53 1.66 -2.23
C THR A 33 11.08 1.76 -0.82
N GLY A 34 10.27 1.40 0.17
CA GLY A 34 10.74 1.36 1.56
C GLY A 34 11.53 0.09 1.89
N PRO A 35 12.03 -0.03 3.12
CA PRO A 35 12.90 -1.13 3.52
C PRO A 35 12.19 -2.49 3.65
N ASN A 36 10.86 -2.51 3.79
CA ASN A 36 10.09 -3.72 4.09
C ASN A 36 9.71 -4.51 2.82
N ILE A 37 10.67 -4.76 1.93
CA ILE A 37 10.41 -5.43 0.64
C ILE A 37 9.89 -6.87 0.80
N PHE A 38 10.32 -7.59 1.84
CA PHE A 38 9.82 -8.94 2.11
C PHE A 38 8.32 -8.98 2.44
N PHE A 39 7.81 -7.99 3.19
CA PHE A 39 6.38 -7.88 3.47
C PHE A 39 5.58 -7.47 2.24
N LEU A 40 6.18 -6.67 1.35
CA LEU A 40 5.58 -6.37 0.05
C LEU A 40 5.47 -7.64 -0.83
N LEU A 41 6.54 -8.45 -0.92
CA LEU A 41 6.52 -9.73 -1.62
C LEU A 41 5.47 -10.68 -1.01
N PHE A 42 5.41 -10.76 0.31
CA PHE A 42 4.40 -11.54 1.02
C PHE A 42 2.98 -11.08 0.67
N THR A 43 2.75 -9.78 0.56
CA THR A 43 1.45 -9.21 0.17
C THR A 43 1.06 -9.60 -1.27
N TYR A 44 2.00 -9.54 -2.22
CA TYR A 44 1.76 -10.05 -3.58
C TYR A 44 1.39 -11.53 -3.57
N ILE A 45 2.13 -12.34 -2.82
CA ILE A 45 1.89 -13.79 -2.72
C ILE A 45 0.50 -14.07 -2.18
N ILE A 46 0.08 -13.42 -1.09
CA ILE A 46 -1.27 -13.60 -0.52
C ILE A 46 -2.34 -13.25 -1.56
N ILE A 47 -2.21 -12.10 -2.23
CA ILE A 47 -3.21 -11.65 -3.21
C ILE A 47 -3.29 -12.63 -4.39
N ILE A 48 -2.16 -13.08 -4.92
CA ILE A 48 -2.12 -14.01 -6.05
C ILE A 48 -2.68 -15.38 -5.66
N ILE A 49 -2.22 -15.95 -4.54
CA ILE A 49 -2.64 -17.28 -4.08
C ILE A 49 -4.13 -17.30 -3.70
N SER A 50 -4.65 -16.22 -3.13
CA SER A 50 -6.08 -16.15 -2.78
C SER A 50 -6.98 -15.99 -4.00
N VAL A 51 -6.51 -15.34 -5.07
CA VAL A 51 -7.34 -15.03 -6.26
C VAL A 51 -7.26 -16.11 -7.34
N LEU A 52 -6.08 -16.72 -7.58
CA LEU A 52 -5.92 -17.70 -8.68
C LEU A 52 -6.86 -18.91 -8.60
N PRO A 53 -7.06 -19.57 -7.43
CA PRO A 53 -8.01 -20.67 -7.32
C PRO A 53 -9.45 -20.27 -7.64
N ILE A 54 -9.82 -19.00 -7.42
CA ILE A 54 -11.17 -18.51 -7.70
C ILE A 54 -11.47 -18.54 -9.20
N TYR A 55 -10.47 -18.28 -10.06
CA TYR A 55 -10.65 -18.43 -11.52
C TYR A 55 -11.04 -19.85 -11.90
N ILE A 56 -10.37 -20.84 -11.31
CA ILE A 56 -10.61 -22.26 -11.57
C ILE A 56 -12.03 -22.64 -11.12
N ILE A 57 -12.38 -22.28 -9.87
CA ILE A 57 -13.71 -22.56 -9.31
C ILE A 57 -14.80 -21.90 -10.17
N THR A 58 -14.63 -20.63 -10.53
CA THR A 58 -15.58 -19.87 -11.35
C THR A 58 -15.78 -20.53 -12.71
N TYR A 59 -14.69 -20.94 -13.37
CA TYR A 59 -14.74 -21.60 -14.68
C TYR A 59 -15.47 -22.94 -14.66
N PHE A 60 -15.26 -23.76 -13.64
CA PHE A 60 -15.84 -25.10 -13.57
C PHE A 60 -17.28 -25.13 -13.01
N GLN A 61 -17.70 -24.12 -12.25
CA GLN A 61 -18.98 -24.17 -11.53
C GLN A 61 -20.08 -23.29 -12.15
N ILE A 62 -19.74 -22.31 -12.99
CA ILE A 62 -20.71 -21.43 -13.63
C ILE A 62 -21.01 -21.92 -15.05
N ASP A 63 -22.20 -22.50 -15.25
CA ASP A 63 -22.63 -23.05 -16.55
C ASP A 63 -23.05 -21.97 -17.56
N SER A 64 -23.63 -20.86 -17.08
CA SER A 64 -24.09 -19.78 -17.96
C SER A 64 -22.90 -19.03 -18.57
N SER A 65 -22.75 -19.11 -19.89
CA SER A 65 -21.66 -18.46 -20.63
C SER A 65 -21.61 -16.94 -20.40
N PHE A 66 -22.77 -16.30 -20.30
CA PHE A 66 -22.88 -14.88 -19.99
C PHE A 66 -22.38 -14.57 -18.56
N CYS A 67 -22.88 -15.28 -17.55
CA CYS A 67 -22.48 -15.07 -16.16
C CYS A 67 -20.99 -15.37 -15.96
N LEU A 68 -20.50 -16.43 -16.58
CA LEU A 68 -19.08 -16.80 -16.54
C LEU A 68 -18.21 -15.70 -17.14
N THR A 69 -18.57 -15.18 -18.31
CA THR A 69 -17.82 -14.09 -18.97
C THR A 69 -17.78 -12.85 -18.09
N VAL A 70 -18.91 -12.44 -17.53
CA VAL A 70 -18.99 -11.27 -16.63
C VAL A 70 -18.13 -11.48 -15.37
N ALA A 71 -18.22 -12.65 -14.74
CA ALA A 71 -17.44 -12.98 -13.55
C ALA A 71 -15.92 -12.97 -13.84
N LEU A 72 -15.47 -13.64 -14.90
CA LEU A 72 -14.04 -13.70 -15.24
C LEU A 72 -13.48 -12.34 -15.66
N VAL A 73 -14.23 -11.56 -16.46
CA VAL A 73 -13.79 -10.23 -16.90
C VAL A 73 -13.70 -9.28 -15.71
N SER A 74 -14.71 -9.26 -14.84
CA SER A 74 -14.70 -8.40 -13.65
C SER A 74 -13.59 -8.79 -12.67
N LEU A 75 -13.39 -10.09 -12.39
CA LEU A 75 -12.25 -10.59 -11.61
C LEU A 75 -10.92 -10.14 -12.21
N THR A 76 -10.76 -10.25 -13.54
CA THR A 76 -9.51 -9.89 -14.24
C THR A 76 -9.22 -8.40 -14.14
N ILE A 77 -10.21 -7.56 -14.44
CA ILE A 77 -10.05 -6.10 -14.39
C ILE A 77 -9.63 -5.66 -12.98
N PHE A 78 -10.38 -6.06 -11.95
CA PHE A 78 -10.09 -5.60 -10.59
C PHE A 78 -8.81 -6.23 -10.03
N PHE A 79 -8.47 -7.48 -10.37
CA PHE A 79 -7.19 -8.08 -9.99
C PHE A 79 -6.00 -7.31 -10.57
N VAL A 80 -6.04 -6.97 -11.87
CA VAL A 80 -4.99 -6.17 -12.52
C VAL A 80 -4.90 -4.78 -11.90
N LEU A 81 -6.03 -4.12 -11.63
CA LEU A 81 -6.06 -2.80 -10.98
C LEU A 81 -5.47 -2.84 -9.57
N VAL A 82 -5.78 -3.88 -8.78
CA VAL A 82 -5.19 -4.09 -7.44
C VAL A 82 -3.67 -4.19 -7.54
N LEU A 83 -3.14 -5.04 -8.43
CA LEU A 83 -1.70 -5.19 -8.60
C LEU A 83 -1.04 -3.90 -9.10
N PHE A 84 -1.68 -3.19 -10.03
CA PHE A 84 -1.19 -1.92 -10.56
C PHE A 84 -1.10 -0.84 -9.48
N PHE A 85 -2.17 -0.64 -8.70
CA PHE A 85 -2.16 0.37 -7.64
C PHE A 85 -1.28 -0.02 -6.45
N LEU A 86 -1.18 -1.31 -6.10
CA LEU A 86 -0.19 -1.81 -5.13
C LEU A 86 1.23 -1.46 -5.58
N THR A 87 1.59 -1.81 -6.82
CA THR A 87 2.92 -1.56 -7.39
C THR A 87 3.24 -0.07 -7.41
N THR A 88 2.36 0.75 -7.97
CA THR A 88 2.60 2.19 -8.13
C THR A 88 2.59 2.96 -6.81
N THR A 89 1.99 2.41 -5.76
CA THR A 89 2.06 2.96 -4.40
C THR A 89 3.36 2.54 -3.71
N ALA A 90 3.73 1.26 -3.80
CA ALA A 90 4.92 0.69 -3.17
C ALA A 90 6.21 1.27 -3.75
N PHE A 91 6.27 1.45 -5.07
CA PHE A 91 7.47 1.85 -5.82
C PHE A 91 7.51 3.33 -6.20
N CYS A 92 6.91 4.20 -5.38
CA CYS A 92 6.91 5.66 -5.59
C CYS A 92 7.46 6.40 -4.38
N ASP A 93 8.03 7.58 -4.62
CA ASP A 93 8.33 8.55 -3.56
C ASP A 93 7.02 8.94 -2.85
N PRO A 94 6.88 8.71 -1.54
CA PRO A 94 5.70 9.10 -0.77
C PRO A 94 5.59 10.62 -0.55
N GLY A 95 6.65 11.37 -0.88
CA GLY A 95 6.81 12.79 -0.59
C GLY A 95 7.89 13.03 0.46
N ILE A 96 9.06 12.41 0.27
CA ILE A 96 10.23 12.58 1.13
C ILE A 96 10.68 14.05 1.09
N ILE A 97 10.85 14.64 2.27
CA ILE A 97 11.42 15.96 2.45
C ILE A 97 12.95 15.80 2.51
N PRO A 98 13.73 16.47 1.62
CA PRO A 98 15.18 16.35 1.62
C PRO A 98 15.81 16.74 2.95
N LYS A 99 16.76 15.92 3.42
CA LYS A 99 17.58 16.23 4.60
C LYS A 99 18.48 17.44 4.33
N ARG A 100 18.76 18.23 5.37
CA ARG A 100 19.75 19.31 5.29
C ARG A 100 21.13 18.81 5.68
N ASN A 101 22.15 19.32 4.99
CA ASN A 101 23.56 18.95 5.18
C ASN A 101 24.25 19.77 6.29
N TYR A 102 23.49 20.43 7.16
CA TYR A 102 24.02 21.20 8.27
C TYR A 102 23.10 21.05 9.50
N VAL A 103 23.69 21.13 10.68
CA VAL A 103 22.97 21.11 11.95
C VAL A 103 22.99 22.52 12.51
N ASP A 104 21.81 23.06 12.83
CA ASP A 104 21.71 24.34 13.52
C ASP A 104 21.98 24.15 15.02
N LEU A 105 23.21 24.44 15.44
CA LEU A 105 23.66 24.33 16.84
C LEU A 105 23.00 25.35 17.77
N SER A 106 22.34 26.37 17.23
CA SER A 106 21.60 27.36 18.02
C SER A 106 20.26 26.82 18.54
N LEU A 107 19.76 25.73 17.94
CA LEU A 107 18.51 25.12 18.36
C LEU A 107 18.70 24.29 19.64
N PRO A 108 17.70 24.27 20.55
CA PRO A 108 17.74 23.44 21.74
C PRO A 108 18.06 21.98 21.37
N LYS A 109 19.09 21.42 22.01
CA LYS A 109 19.42 20.00 21.84
C LYS A 109 18.25 19.15 22.32
N GLY A 110 17.60 18.43 21.41
CA GLY A 110 16.54 17.46 21.73
C GLY A 110 15.31 17.57 20.84
N ARG A 111 14.33 16.69 21.09
CA ARG A 111 13.07 16.61 20.32
C ARG A 111 12.10 17.76 20.59
N THR A 112 12.47 18.71 21.45
CA THR A 112 11.59 19.76 21.98
C THR A 112 11.73 21.10 21.29
N ALA A 113 12.73 21.30 20.43
CA ALA A 113 12.85 22.54 19.66
C ALA A 113 11.64 22.71 18.73
N PHE A 114 10.92 23.83 18.88
CA PHE A 114 9.82 24.20 18.01
C PHE A 114 9.88 25.68 17.65
N THR A 115 9.36 26.02 16.47
CA THR A 115 9.10 27.39 16.03
C THR A 115 7.61 27.54 15.71
N THR A 116 7.13 28.77 15.58
CA THR A 116 5.75 29.07 15.18
C THR A 116 5.75 29.73 13.82
N VAL A 117 4.87 29.26 12.94
CA VAL A 117 4.64 29.85 11.62
C VAL A 117 3.16 30.20 11.47
N LYS A 118 2.89 31.37 10.89
CA LYS A 118 1.53 31.83 10.59
C LYS A 118 1.17 31.40 9.17
N ILE A 119 0.17 30.53 9.03
CA ILE A 119 -0.32 30.02 7.75
C ILE A 119 -1.83 30.33 7.67
N ASN A 120 -2.24 31.12 6.68
CA ASN A 120 -3.64 31.52 6.48
C ASN A 120 -4.32 32.09 7.73
N GLY A 121 -3.59 32.92 8.50
CA GLY A 121 -4.10 33.51 9.75
C GLY A 121 -3.91 32.64 11.00
N THR A 122 -3.67 31.33 10.85
CA THR A 122 -3.51 30.39 11.96
C THR A 122 -2.03 30.22 12.33
N ILE A 123 -1.72 30.31 13.63
CA ILE A 123 -0.36 30.06 14.15
C ILE A 123 -0.21 28.55 14.42
N ILE A 124 0.75 27.92 13.76
CA ILE A 124 1.02 26.48 13.87
C ILE A 124 2.43 26.26 14.41
N LYS A 125 2.58 25.33 15.36
CA LYS A 125 3.89 24.90 15.86
C LYS A 125 4.56 23.93 14.87
N GLN A 126 5.79 24.22 14.49
CA GLN A 126 6.66 23.31 13.74
C GLN A 126 7.75 22.78 14.64
N TYR A 127 7.82 21.46 14.75
CA TYR A 127 8.84 20.80 15.56
C TYR A 127 10.07 20.45 14.72
N TRP A 128 11.25 20.57 15.31
CA TRP A 128 12.52 20.15 14.71
C TRP A 128 12.61 18.63 14.56
N CYS A 129 13.17 18.15 13.45
CA CYS A 129 13.56 16.76 13.26
C CYS A 129 15.08 16.64 13.36
N VAL A 130 15.56 15.99 14.42
CA VAL A 130 16.99 15.75 14.65
C VAL A 130 17.63 14.80 13.63
N ASN A 131 16.86 13.86 13.07
CA ASN A 131 17.37 12.89 12.10
C ASN A 131 17.48 13.44 10.66
N CYS A 132 16.76 14.53 10.35
CA CYS A 132 16.72 15.12 9.01
C CYS A 132 17.25 16.57 8.99
N ASN A 133 17.56 17.13 10.16
CA ASN A 133 18.11 18.48 10.35
C ASN A 133 17.26 19.61 9.74
N HIS A 134 15.93 19.54 9.91
CA HIS A 134 15.05 20.63 9.51
C HIS A 134 13.80 20.70 10.39
N PHE A 135 13.13 21.86 10.39
CA PHE A 135 11.78 21.99 10.93
C PHE A 135 10.80 21.21 10.05
N LYS A 136 9.96 20.39 10.68
CA LYS A 136 8.93 19.62 9.99
C LYS A 136 7.90 20.59 9.39
N GLU A 137 7.65 20.44 8.09
CA GLU A 137 6.51 21.08 7.42
C GLU A 137 5.20 20.70 8.12
N PRO A 138 4.15 21.55 8.04
CA PRO A 138 2.84 21.21 8.58
C PRO A 138 2.36 19.84 8.07
N ARG A 139 1.87 19.00 8.99
CA ARG A 139 1.44 17.62 8.72
C ARG A 139 2.53 16.65 8.23
N SER A 140 3.80 17.05 8.19
CA SER A 140 4.90 16.10 7.96
C SER A 140 5.30 15.38 9.26
N LYS A 141 5.76 14.14 9.14
CA LYS A 141 6.32 13.36 10.26
C LYS A 141 7.57 12.62 9.80
N HIS A 142 8.45 12.34 10.76
CA HIS A 142 9.60 11.47 10.52
C HIS A 142 9.16 10.02 10.67
N CYS A 143 9.36 9.22 9.63
CA CYS A 143 9.25 7.76 9.70
C CYS A 143 10.61 7.18 10.07
N TYR A 144 10.69 6.60 11.27
CA TYR A 144 11.93 5.96 11.74
C TYR A 144 12.30 4.72 10.91
N THR A 145 11.30 3.99 10.41
CA THR A 145 11.51 2.80 9.57
C THR A 145 12.23 3.16 8.27
N CYS A 146 11.72 4.15 7.53
CA CYS A 146 12.35 4.64 6.29
C CYS A 146 13.52 5.61 6.54
N ASN A 147 13.68 6.13 7.76
CA ASN A 147 14.62 7.19 8.13
C ASN A 147 14.46 8.46 7.28
N ASN A 148 13.21 8.89 7.07
CA ASN A 148 12.87 10.07 6.27
C ASN A 148 11.71 10.86 6.86
N CYS A 149 11.76 12.18 6.75
CA CYS A 149 10.57 13.01 6.89
C CYS A 149 9.73 12.91 5.63
N VAL A 150 8.42 12.70 5.77
CA VAL A 150 7.47 12.59 4.66
C VAL A 150 6.40 13.67 4.81
N THR A 151 6.10 14.39 3.73
CA THR A 151 5.09 15.45 3.71
C THR A 151 3.68 14.87 3.69
N LYS A 152 2.76 15.49 4.45
CA LYS A 152 1.43 14.96 4.80
C LYS A 152 1.46 13.46 5.11
N PHE A 153 2.40 13.06 5.97
CA PHE A 153 2.59 11.67 6.36
C PHE A 153 1.33 11.12 7.00
N ASP A 154 0.86 9.99 6.48
CA ASP A 154 -0.23 9.22 7.06
C ASP A 154 0.35 8.13 7.96
N HIS A 155 0.97 7.11 7.35
CA HIS A 155 1.58 6.00 8.07
C HIS A 155 2.70 5.32 7.26
N HIS A 156 3.47 4.46 7.93
CA HIS A 156 4.32 3.48 7.27
C HIS A 156 3.54 2.19 7.12
N CYS A 157 3.28 1.74 5.89
CA CYS A 157 2.50 0.54 5.65
C CYS A 157 3.45 -0.63 5.39
N VAL A 158 3.43 -1.60 6.31
CA VAL A 158 4.24 -2.82 6.18
C VAL A 158 3.84 -3.64 4.96
N TRP A 159 2.55 -3.67 4.62
CA TRP A 159 1.99 -4.46 3.51
C TRP A 159 2.44 -3.95 2.13
N ILE A 160 2.56 -2.63 1.95
CA ILE A 160 3.11 -2.07 0.71
C ILE A 160 4.64 -1.94 0.76
N GLY A 161 5.23 -2.16 1.93
CA GLY A 161 6.67 -2.01 2.17
C GLY A 161 7.19 -0.57 2.18
N ASN A 162 6.33 0.46 2.18
CA ASN A 162 6.70 1.87 2.02
C ASN A 162 5.79 2.80 2.85
N CYS A 163 6.18 4.07 2.98
CA CYS A 163 5.34 5.09 3.58
C CYS A 163 4.16 5.47 2.66
N VAL A 164 3.05 5.88 3.27
CA VAL A 164 1.92 6.53 2.62
C VAL A 164 1.96 8.01 3.01
N GLY A 165 2.04 8.88 2.00
CA GLY A 165 2.15 10.32 2.17
C GLY A 165 1.57 11.08 0.99
N ASN A 166 1.82 12.38 0.91
CA ASN A 166 1.18 13.28 -0.05
C ASN A 166 1.24 12.80 -1.52
N ARG A 167 2.36 12.21 -1.96
CA ARG A 167 2.60 11.89 -3.38
C ARG A 167 2.04 10.54 -3.82
N ASN A 168 1.76 9.62 -2.89
CA ASN A 168 1.22 8.29 -3.21
C ASN A 168 -0.13 7.99 -2.54
N TYR A 169 -0.66 8.87 -1.68
CA TYR A 169 -1.94 8.67 -0.97
C TYR A 169 -3.11 8.34 -1.91
N ARG A 170 -3.24 9.04 -3.05
CA ARG A 170 -4.31 8.76 -4.03
C ARG A 170 -4.22 7.34 -4.59
N ARG A 171 -3.01 6.86 -4.87
CA ARG A 171 -2.78 5.50 -5.38
C ARG A 171 -3.07 4.46 -4.31
N PHE A 172 -2.67 4.73 -3.07
CA PHE A 172 -3.01 3.90 -1.92
C PHE A 172 -4.53 3.79 -1.74
N PHE A 173 -5.27 4.90 -1.85
CA PHE A 173 -6.72 4.90 -1.79
C PHE A 173 -7.35 4.02 -2.89
N PHE A 174 -6.91 4.17 -4.13
CA PHE A 174 -7.40 3.32 -5.23
C PHE A 174 -7.00 1.85 -5.07
N PHE A 175 -5.83 1.56 -4.50
CA PHE A 175 -5.46 0.19 -4.14
C PHE A 175 -6.48 -0.43 -3.17
N ILE A 176 -6.79 0.26 -2.06
CA ILE A 176 -7.77 -0.22 -1.08
C ILE A 176 -9.18 -0.33 -1.69
N LEU A 177 -9.60 0.66 -2.49
CA LEU A 177 -10.91 0.63 -3.14
C LEU A 177 -11.07 -0.56 -4.09
N ASN A 178 -10.10 -0.79 -4.98
CA ASN A 178 -10.16 -1.90 -5.91
C ASN A 178 -10.02 -3.26 -5.20
N LEU A 179 -9.24 -3.33 -4.12
CA LEU A 179 -9.13 -4.54 -3.30
C LEU A 179 -10.45 -4.88 -2.61
N SER A 180 -11.16 -3.87 -2.10
CA SER A 180 -12.50 -4.04 -1.53
C SER A 180 -13.50 -4.50 -2.58
N ILE A 181 -13.50 -3.90 -3.77
CA ILE A 181 -14.40 -4.31 -4.87
C ILE A 181 -14.10 -5.75 -5.31
N LEU A 182 -12.82 -6.11 -5.50
CA LEU A 182 -12.42 -7.47 -5.83
C LEU A 182 -12.91 -8.47 -4.78
N SER A 183 -12.70 -8.15 -3.50
CA SER A 183 -13.18 -8.97 -2.37
C SER A 183 -14.70 -9.14 -2.41
N THR A 184 -15.44 -8.06 -2.68
CA THR A 184 -16.91 -8.10 -2.82
C THR A 184 -17.35 -8.97 -3.99
N ILE A 185 -16.69 -8.89 -5.15
CA ILE A 185 -16.97 -9.77 -6.31
C ILE A 185 -16.77 -11.23 -5.93
N ILE A 186 -15.65 -11.56 -5.29
CA ILE A 186 -15.35 -12.92 -4.82
C ILE A 186 -16.44 -13.41 -3.85
N CYS A 187 -16.86 -12.58 -2.89
CA CYS A 187 -17.97 -12.91 -1.99
C CYS A 187 -19.27 -13.21 -2.74
N PHE A 188 -19.65 -12.41 -3.75
CA PHE A 188 -20.85 -12.66 -4.54
C PHE A 188 -20.76 -13.94 -5.36
N ILE A 189 -19.59 -14.28 -5.92
CA ILE A 189 -19.38 -15.55 -6.61
C ILE A 189 -19.62 -16.71 -5.63
N PHE A 190 -19.00 -16.69 -4.45
CA PHE A 190 -19.20 -17.74 -3.46
C PHE A 190 -20.64 -17.87 -2.98
N ILE A 191 -21.34 -16.75 -2.74
CA ILE A 191 -22.76 -16.75 -2.38
C ILE A 191 -23.60 -17.37 -3.51
N GLY A 192 -23.33 -17.02 -4.76
CA GLY A 192 -24.03 -17.57 -5.92
C GLY A 192 -23.81 -19.09 -6.07
N LEU A 193 -22.58 -19.55 -5.92
CA LEU A 193 -22.24 -20.97 -5.94
C LEU A 193 -22.90 -21.72 -4.79
N PHE A 194 -22.91 -21.14 -3.60
CA PHE A 194 -23.58 -21.73 -2.45
C PHE A 194 -25.09 -21.90 -2.69
N ILE A 195 -25.75 -20.87 -3.23
CA ILE A 195 -27.16 -20.92 -3.61
C ILE A 195 -27.42 -22.02 -4.65
N GLN A 196 -26.57 -22.13 -5.67
CA GLN A 196 -26.69 -23.15 -6.71
C GLN A 196 -26.57 -24.56 -6.13
N LEU A 197 -25.63 -24.78 -5.19
CA LEU A 197 -25.48 -26.05 -4.47
C LEU A 197 -26.74 -26.38 -3.66
N CYS A 198 -27.28 -25.42 -2.90
CA CYS A 198 -28.51 -25.64 -2.11
C CYS A 198 -29.70 -26.03 -3.00
N ILE A 199 -29.85 -25.39 -4.16
CA ILE A 199 -30.92 -25.72 -5.12
C ILE A 199 -30.72 -27.11 -5.72
N LYS A 200 -29.48 -27.47 -6.06
CA LYS A 200 -29.14 -28.78 -6.64
C LYS A 200 -29.41 -29.92 -5.66
N GLU A 201 -29.10 -29.73 -4.38
CA GLU A 201 -29.31 -30.75 -3.34
C GLU A 201 -30.76 -30.87 -2.90
N ASN A 202 -31.48 -29.75 -2.73
CA ASN A 202 -32.82 -29.74 -2.12
C ASN A 202 -33.97 -29.56 -3.14
N GLY A 203 -33.68 -29.44 -4.44
CA GLY A 203 -34.66 -29.15 -5.49
C GLY A 203 -35.33 -27.78 -5.38
N SER A 204 -34.96 -26.98 -4.39
CA SER A 204 -35.49 -25.66 -4.06
C SER A 204 -34.48 -24.90 -3.20
N LEU A 205 -34.65 -23.58 -3.07
CA LEU A 205 -33.83 -22.78 -2.16
C LEU A 205 -34.24 -23.09 -0.70
N SER A 206 -33.64 -24.11 -0.11
CA SER A 206 -33.87 -24.49 1.28
C SER A 206 -32.65 -24.16 2.15
N PHE A 207 -32.86 -23.31 3.16
CA PHE A 207 -31.88 -22.99 4.19
C PHE A 207 -31.99 -23.89 5.43
N GLN A 208 -32.90 -24.89 5.41
CA GLN A 208 -33.10 -25.82 6.51
C GLN A 208 -31.80 -26.54 6.95
N PRO A 209 -30.89 -26.97 6.04
CA PRO A 209 -29.62 -27.56 6.45
C PRO A 209 -28.73 -26.61 7.26
N ILE A 210 -28.72 -25.31 6.91
CA ILE A 210 -27.95 -24.29 7.65
C ILE A 210 -28.56 -24.05 9.03
N LEU A 211 -29.89 -23.90 9.09
CA LEU A 211 -30.62 -23.70 10.34
C LEU A 211 -30.52 -24.91 11.27
N TYR A 212 -30.50 -26.12 10.70
CA TYR A 212 -30.25 -27.36 11.44
C TYR A 212 -28.82 -27.39 11.99
N THR A 213 -27.81 -27.04 11.17
CA THR A 213 -26.41 -27.01 11.61
C THR A 213 -26.15 -25.94 12.67
N ILE A 214 -26.74 -24.75 12.54
CA ILE A 214 -26.64 -23.68 13.55
C ILE A 214 -27.45 -24.04 14.81
N GLY A 215 -28.59 -24.72 14.64
CA GLY A 215 -29.49 -25.12 15.72
C GLY A 215 -28.98 -26.30 16.55
N GLU A 216 -28.24 -27.25 15.95
CA GLU A 216 -27.63 -28.37 16.66
C GLU A 216 -26.35 -28.00 17.41
N TYR A 217 -25.72 -26.87 17.06
CA TYR A 217 -24.53 -26.36 17.76
C TYR A 217 -24.75 -24.93 18.29
N PRO A 218 -25.62 -24.74 19.31
CA PRO A 218 -26.02 -23.42 19.82
C PRO A 218 -24.92 -22.66 20.59
N HIS A 219 -23.66 -23.07 20.51
CA HIS A 219 -22.57 -22.59 21.37
C HIS A 219 -21.31 -22.12 20.61
N MET A 220 -21.45 -21.72 19.35
CA MET A 220 -20.48 -20.82 18.70
C MET A 220 -21.03 -19.42 18.56
#